data_AF-A0A6B0ZUN1-F1
#
_entry.id   AF-A0A6B0ZUN1-F1
#
_cell.length_a   1.000
_cell.length_b   1.000
_cell.length_c   1.000
_cell.angle_alpha   90.00
_cell.angle_beta   90.00
_cell.angle_gamma   90.00
#
_symmetry.space_group_name_H-M   'P 1'
#
loop_
_entity.id
_entity.type
_entity.pdbx_description
1 polymer ?
#
loop_
_entity_poly.entity_id
_entity_poly.type
_entity_poly.pdbx_seq_one_letter_code
_entity_poly.pdbx_strand_id
1 'polypeptide(L)' 'MANLQVRNMPDVLHERLREHARERNCSMSAAVLDAIERELARWEWSKHLSQRPTADLGIDAASLLIEVRHARDAELE' A
#
# COMPACT_ATOMS: atom_id res chain seq x y z
N MET A 1 15.03 24.14 1.31
CA MET A 1 13.88 23.58 2.05
C MET A 1 12.64 23.87 1.22
N ALA A 2 11.94 22.85 0.76
CA ALA A 2 10.68 23.04 0.04
C ALA A 2 9.56 23.13 1.08
N ASN A 3 8.78 24.20 1.04
CA ASN A 3 7.61 24.35 1.90
C ASN A 3 6.36 24.04 1.06
N LEU A 4 5.66 22.95 1.42
CA LEU A 4 4.38 22.58 0.81
C LEU A 4 3.26 23.16 1.68
N GLN A 5 2.49 24.10 1.14
CA GLN A 5 1.29 24.62 1.80
C GLN A 5 0.05 23.98 1.17
N VAL A 6 -0.71 23.25 1.97
CA VAL A 6 -2.03 22.74 1.56
C VAL A 6 -3.07 23.81 1.88
N ARG A 7 -3.77 24.31 0.86
CA ARG A 7 -4.88 25.26 1.02
C ARG A 7 -6.22 24.54 0.90
N ASN A 8 -7.26 25.08 1.54
CA ASN A 8 -8.61 24.52 1.54
C ASN A 8 -8.70 23.08 2.07
N MET A 9 -7.91 22.76 3.11
CA MET A 9 -8.04 21.48 3.81
C MET A 9 -9.40 21.44 4.52
N PRO A 10 -10.25 20.42 4.30
CA PRO A 10 -11.49 20.27 5.05
C PRO A 10 -11.20 20.13 6.55
N ASP A 11 -11.98 20.80 7.40
CA ASP A 11 -11.78 20.77 8.86
C ASP A 11 -11.81 19.35 9.42
N VAL A 12 -12.67 18.50 8.87
CA VAL A 12 -12.76 17.08 9.23
C VAL A 12 -11.44 16.34 8.99
N LEU A 13 -10.76 16.64 7.88
CA LEU A 13 -9.47 16.02 7.56
C LEU A 13 -8.37 16.56 8.49
N HIS A 14 -8.43 17.85 8.79
CA HIS A 14 -7.50 18.50 9.71
C HIS A 14 -7.58 17.90 11.13
N GLU A 15 -8.79 17.68 11.66
CA GLU A 15 -8.95 17.06 12.98
C GLU A 15 -8.49 15.61 13.00
N ARG A 16 -8.84 14.82 11.98
CA ARG A 16 -8.35 13.43 11.87
C ARG A 16 -6.83 13.35 11.83
N LEU A 17 -6.19 14.28 11.12
CA LEU A 17 -4.73 14.36 11.07
C LEU A 17 -4.14 14.74 12.44
N ARG A 18 -4.78 15.68 13.15
CA ARG A 18 -4.36 16.06 14.50
C ARG A 18 -4.46 14.89 15.48
N GLU A 19 -5.58 14.17 15.46
CA GLU A 19 -5.78 12.98 16.29
C GLU A 19 -4.73 11.91 15.98
N HIS A 20 -4.50 11.63 14.69
CA HIS A 20 -3.50 10.66 14.25
C HIS A 20 -2.08 11.03 14.72
N ALA A 21 -1.70 12.30 14.62
CA ALA A 21 -0.41 12.78 15.10
C ALA A 21 -0.30 12.66 16.63
N ARG A 22 -1.39 12.95 17.36
CA ARG A 22 -1.45 12.82 18.82
C ARG A 22 -1.28 11.36 19.28
N GLU A 23 -1.97 10.42 18.65
CA GLU A 23 -1.85 8.98 18.96
C GLU A 23 -0.43 8.46 18.74
N ARG A 24 0.27 8.99 17.73
CA ARG A 24 1.64 8.63 17.40
C ARG A 24 2.70 9.45 18.14
N ASN A 25 2.32 10.35 19.05
CA ASN A 25 3.21 11.27 19.76
C ASN A 25 4.16 12.05 18.84
N CYS A 26 3.68 12.48 17.68
CA CYS A 26 4.46 13.23 16.70
C CYS A 26 3.77 14.54 16.31
N SER A 27 4.48 15.43 15.61
CA SER A 27 3.88 16.64 15.06
C SER A 27 3.00 16.31 13.85
N MET A 28 2.00 17.14 13.56
CA MET A 28 1.20 17.01 12.34
C MET A 28 2.06 17.06 11.07
N SER A 29 3.11 17.89 11.05
CA SER A 29 4.05 17.93 9.94
C SER A 29 4.79 16.60 9.75
N ALA A 30 5.26 15.97 10.83
CA ALA A 30 5.91 14.67 10.76
C ALA A 30 4.94 13.58 10.31
N ALA A 31 3.69 13.60 10.79
CA ALA A 31 2.66 12.66 10.36
C ALA A 31 2.34 12.79 8.87
N VAL A 32 2.27 14.02 8.34
CA VAL A 32 2.06 14.28 6.91
C VAL A 32 3.25 13.80 6.09
N LEU A 33 4.48 14.07 6.53
CA LEU A 33 5.68 13.61 5.82
C LEU A 33 5.76 12.08 5.76
N ASP A 34 5.55 11.38 6.88
CA ASP A 34 5.50 9.90 6.91
C ASP A 34 4.41 9.36 5.98
N ALA A 35 3.23 10.00 5.95
CA ALA A 35 2.15 9.60 5.04
C ALA A 35 2.54 9.78 3.56
N ILE A 36 3.19 10.89 3.21
CA ILE A 36 3.66 11.17 1.85
C ILE A 36 4.74 10.17 1.44
N GLU A 37 5.73 9.91 2.29
CA GLU A 37 6.80 8.94 2.02
C GLU A 37 6.25 7.55 1.78
N ARG A 38 5.30 7.10 2.62
CA ARG A 38 4.63 5.80 2.43
C ARG A 38 3.86 5.73 1.12
N GLU A 39 3.19 6.82 0.73
CA GLU A 39 2.42 6.84 -0.52
C GLU A 39 3.34 6.81 -1.74
N LEU A 40 4.44 7.56 -1.72
CA LEU A 40 5.44 7.52 -2.78
C LEU A 40 6.07 6.13 -2.90
N ALA A 41 6.43 5.50 -1.79
CA ALA A 41 6.96 4.13 -1.78
C ALA A 41 5.95 3.13 -2.36
N ARG A 42 4.66 3.25 -2.03
CA ARG A 42 3.60 2.41 -2.62
C ARG A 42 3.47 2.62 -4.12
N TRP A 43 3.45 3.87 -4.57
CA TRP A 43 3.37 4.20 -5.98
C TRP A 43 4.59 3.68 -6.76
N GLU A 44 5.80 3.89 -6.23
CA GLU A 44 7.05 3.38 -6.82
C GLU A 44 7.06 1.86 -6.91
N TRP A 45 6.62 1.18 -5.85
CA TRP A 45 6.49 -0.27 -5.86
C TRP A 45 5.50 -0.75 -6.91
N SER A 46 4.32 -0.13 -7.00
CA SER A 46 3.30 -0.47 -8.00
C SER A 46 3.83 -0.26 -9.43
N LYS A 47 4.49 0.88 -9.66
CA LYS A 47 5.14 1.19 -10.93
C LYS A 47 6.19 0.14 -11.28
N HIS A 48 7.07 -0.21 -10.33
CA HIS A 48 8.09 -1.24 -10.54
C HIS A 48 7.46 -2.59 -10.86
N LEU A 49 6.43 -3.01 -10.12
CA LEU A 49 5.70 -4.26 -10.35
C LEU A 49 5.10 -4.31 -11.76
N SER A 50 4.48 -3.22 -12.22
CA SER A 50 3.87 -3.14 -13.55
C SER A 50 4.88 -3.24 -14.70
N GLN A 51 6.14 -2.90 -14.43
CA GLN A 51 7.24 -2.94 -15.41
C GLN A 51 8.01 -4.26 -15.37
N ARG A 52 7.71 -5.16 -14.41
CA ARG A 52 8.39 -6.45 -14.37
C ARG A 52 8.01 -7.26 -15.61
N PRO A 53 8.98 -7.85 -16.31
CA PRO A 53 8.68 -8.79 -17.37
C PRO A 53 7.83 -9.92 -16.79
N THR A 54 6.78 -10.28 -17.52
CA THR A 54 5.94 -11.42 -17.16
C THR A 54 6.84 -12.64 -17.08
N ALA A 55 6.91 -13.26 -15.89
CA ALA A 55 7.67 -14.49 -15.74
C ALA A 55 6.93 -15.58 -16.54
N ASP A 56 7.57 -16.10 -17.57
CA ASP A 56 7.11 -17.31 -18.23
C ASP A 56 7.41 -18.48 -17.29
N LEU A 57 6.36 -18.99 -16.66
CA LEU A 57 6.46 -20.10 -15.71
C LEU A 57 6.59 -21.46 -16.42
N GLY A 58 6.47 -21.50 -17.76
CA GLY A 58 6.47 -22.74 -18.55
C GLY A 58 5.24 -23.64 -18.31
N ILE A 59 4.38 -23.25 -17.37
CA ILE A 59 3.12 -23.90 -16.99
C ILE A 59 2.09 -22.80 -16.69
N ASP A 60 0.82 -23.09 -16.97
CA ASP A 60 -0.26 -22.18 -16.63
C ASP A 60 -0.44 -22.14 -15.09
N ALA A 61 -0.15 -20.98 -14.51
CA ALA A 61 -0.27 -20.77 -13.07
C ALA A 61 -1.69 -21.02 -12.54
N ALA A 62 -2.72 -20.77 -13.36
CA ALA A 62 -4.10 -21.03 -12.96
C ALA A 62 -4.34 -22.53 -12.80
N SER A 63 -3.86 -23.34 -13.75
CA SER A 63 -3.91 -24.80 -13.68
C SER A 63 -3.20 -25.35 -12.44
N LEU A 64 -2.00 -24.86 -12.11
CA LEU A 64 -1.26 -25.27 -10.91
C LEU A 64 -2.03 -24.91 -9.62
N LEU A 65 -2.59 -23.71 -9.54
CA LEU A 65 -3.38 -23.28 -8.38
C LEU A 65 -4.64 -24.12 -8.19
N ILE A 66 -5.26 -24.56 -9.28
CA ILE A 66 -6.43 -25.46 -9.25
C ILE A 66 -6.03 -26.83 -8.71
N GLU A 67 -4.94 -27.43 -9.22
CA GLU A 67 -4.44 -28.72 -8.74
C GLU A 67 -4.14 -28.71 -7.23
N VAL A 68 -3.44 -27.68 -6.75
CA VAL A 68 -3.12 -27.54 -5.32
C VAL A 68 -4.37 -27.35 -4.46
N ARG A 69 -5.37 -26.61 -4.95
CA ARG A 69 -6.65 -26.44 -4.23
C ARG A 69 -7.39 -27.76 -4.14
N HIS A 70 -7.48 -28.53 -5.23
CA HIS A 70 -8.12 -29.84 -5.22
C HIS A 70 -7.42 -30.84 -4.29
N ALA A 71 -6.08 -30.86 -4.29
CA ALA A 71 -5.32 -31.72 -3.39
C ALA A 71 -5.60 -31.39 -1.91
N ARG A 72 -5.62 -30.11 -1.56
CA ARG A 72 -5.94 -29.66 -0.20
C ARG A 72 -7.38 -30.03 0.18
N ASP A 73 -8.34 -29.78 -0.70
CA ASP A 73 -9.74 -30.05 -0.41
C ASP A 73 -9.98 -31.56 -0.21
N ALA A 74 -9.24 -32.42 -0.92
CA ALA A 74 -9.27 -33.87 -0.73
C ALA A 74 -8.61 -34.36 0.57
N GLU A 75 -7.67 -33.62 1.15
CA GLU A 75 -7.10 -33.91 2.48
C GLU A 75 -8.01 -33.47 3.64
N LEU A 76 -9.01 -32.62 3.36
CA LEU A 76 -9.96 -32.09 4.33
C LEU A 76 -11.28 -32.89 4.38
N GLU A 77 -11.49 -33.85 3.49
CA GLU A 77 -12.60 -34.82 3.47
C GLU A 77 -12.22 -36.12 4.21
#